data_AF-A0A2D7ZL46-F1
#
_entry.id   AF-A0A2D7ZL46-F1
#
_cell.length_a   1.000
_cell.length_b   1.000
_cell.length_c   1.000
_cell.angle_alpha   90.00
_cell.angle_beta   90.00
_cell.angle_gamma   90.00
#
_symmetry.space_group_name_H-M   'P 1'
#
loop_
_entity.id
_entity.type
_entity.pdbx_description
1 polymer ?
#
loop_
_entity_poly.entity_id
_entity_poly.type
_entity_poly.pdbx_seq_one_letter_code
_entity_poly.pdbx_strand_id
1 'polypeptide(L)' 'MADTDDIQALTFEQALAELEGIVTRLESGQAALDDSIRLYERGALLKAHCE' A
#
# COMPACT_ATOMS: atom_id res chain seq x y z
N MET A 1 12.18 2.40 -8.05
CA MET A 1 13.11 2.27 -6.90
C MET A 1 12.78 3.22 -5.75
N ALA A 2 12.12 4.36 -5.95
CA ALA A 2 11.77 5.26 -4.83
C ALA A 2 10.69 4.70 -3.86
N ASP A 3 9.68 3.98 -4.34
CA ASP A 3 8.61 3.43 -3.48
C ASP A 3 9.10 2.36 -2.48
N THR A 4 10.11 1.56 -2.85
CA THR A 4 10.59 0.47 -1.99
C THR A 4 11.44 1.01 -0.83
N ASP A 5 12.33 1.98 -1.09
CA ASP A 5 13.12 2.64 -0.03
C ASP A 5 12.22 3.38 0.98
N ASP A 6 11.13 4.00 0.50
CA ASP A 6 10.14 4.67 1.34
C ASP A 6 9.45 3.67 2.29
N ILE A 7 9.01 2.51 1.77
CA ILE A 7 8.37 1.46 2.57
C ILE A 7 9.33 0.86 3.60
N GLN A 8 10.61 0.66 3.24
CA GLN A 8 11.59 0.12 4.19
C GLN A 8 11.89 1.06 5.37
N ALA A 9 11.67 2.36 5.20
CA ALA A 9 11.81 3.34 6.28
C ALA A 9 10.60 3.38 7.23
N LEU A 10 9.47 2.76 6.87
CA LEU A 10 8.27 2.72 7.70
C LEU A 10 8.41 1.74 8.86
N THR A 11 7.89 2.12 10.02
CA THR A 11 7.66 1.17 11.11
C THR A 11 6.54 0.19 10.72
N PHE A 12 6.51 -0.96 11.38
CA PHE A 12 5.45 -1.96 11.18
C PHE A 12 4.04 -1.35 11.33
N GLU A 13 3.82 -0.55 12.38
CA GLU A 13 2.52 0.10 12.61
C GLU A 13 2.15 1.10 11.50
N GLN A 14 3.14 1.85 10.98
CA GLN A 14 2.92 2.78 9.87
C GLN A 14 2.59 2.04 8.57
N ALA A 15 3.35 0.98 8.26
CA ALA A 15 3.12 0.17 7.07
C ALA A 15 1.75 -0.53 7.12
N LEU A 16 1.34 -1.01 8.30
CA LEU A 16 0.03 -1.62 8.51
C LEU A 16 -1.11 -0.60 8.33
N ALA A 17 -1.00 0.58 8.94
CA ALA A 17 -2.02 1.63 8.80
C ALA A 17 -2.18 2.10 7.35
N GLU A 18 -1.07 2.18 6.61
CA GLU A 18 -1.10 2.52 5.20
C GLU A 18 -1.75 1.41 4.35
N LEU A 19 -1.44 0.14 4.65
CA LEU A 19 -2.06 -1.01 3.98
C LEU A 19 -3.57 -1.05 4.20
N GLU A 20 -4.06 -0.78 5.41
CA GLU A 20 -5.49 -0.70 5.71
C GLU A 20 -6.19 0.42 4.93
N GLY A 21 -5.54 1.58 4.79
CA GLY A 21 -6.04 2.69 3.99
C GLY A 21 -6.15 2.34 2.50
N ILE A 22 -5.15 1.62 1.97
CA ILE A 22 -5.14 1.11 0.59
C ILE A 22 -6.30 0.12 0.38
N VAL A 23 -6.47 -0.85 1.28
CA VAL A 23 -7.56 -1.84 1.21
C VAL A 23 -8.92 -1.14 1.21
N THR A 24 -9.13 -0.22 2.14
CA THR A 24 -10.39 0.56 2.24
C THR A 24 -10.70 1.29 0.94
N ARG A 25 -9.68 1.89 0.31
CA ARG A 25 -9.85 2.63 -0.94
C ARG A 25 -10.15 1.72 -2.14
N LEU A 26 -9.51 0.56 -2.20
CA LEU A 26 -9.80 -0.45 -3.22
C LEU A 26 -11.22 -1.01 -3.06
N GLU A 27 -11.64 -1.33 -1.83
CA GLU A 27 -12.98 -1.82 -1.53
C GLU A 27 -14.07 -0.79 -1.80
N SER A 28 -13.77 0.50 -1.66
CA SER A 28 -14.72 1.57 -1.99
C SER A 28 -15.12 1.61 -3.46
N GLY A 29 -14.31 1.02 -4.36
CA GLY A 29 -14.55 1.01 -5.80
C GLY A 29 -14.52 2.40 -6.47
N GLN A 30 -14.10 3.44 -5.75
CA GLN A 30 -14.09 4.83 -6.24
C GLN A 30 -12.77 5.22 -6.93
N ALA A 31 -11.74 4.37 -6.85
CA ALA A 31 -10.47 4.60 -7.51
C ALA A 31 -10.57 4.24 -9.00
N ALA A 32 -9.93 5.05 -9.86
CA ALA A 32 -9.76 4.70 -11.27
C ALA A 32 -8.95 3.38 -11.41
N LEU A 33 -9.03 2.73 -12.57
CA LEU A 33 -8.33 1.46 -12.79
C LEU A 33 -6.81 1.59 -12.59
N ASP A 34 -6.19 2.63 -13.17
CA ASP A 34 -4.76 2.92 -12.97
C ASP A 34 -4.41 3.16 -11.49
N ASP A 35 -5.24 3.92 -10.78
CA ASP A 35 -5.03 4.14 -9.34
C ASP A 35 -5.17 2.84 -8.55
N SER A 36 -6.12 1.99 -8.93
CA SER A 36 -6.35 0.69 -8.29
C SER A 36 -5.16 -0.25 -8.47
N ILE A 37 -4.53 -0.25 -9.65
CA ILE A 37 -3.31 -1.01 -9.93
C ILE A 37 -2.16 -0.51 -9.05
N ARG A 38 -1.95 0.81 -9.00
CA ARG A 38 -0.89 1.42 -8.18
C ARG A 38 -1.07 1.16 -6.68
N LEU A 39 -2.31 1.28 -6.20
CA LEU A 39 -2.68 0.96 -4.83
C LEU A 39 -2.41 -0.51 -4.51
N TYR A 40 -2.75 -1.43 -5.42
CA TYR A 40 -2.49 -2.85 -5.25
C TYR A 40 -0.99 -3.17 -5.20
N GLU A 41 -0.19 -2.62 -6.11
CA GLU A 41 1.27 -2.80 -6.13
C GLU A 41 1.93 -2.30 -4.83
N ARG A 42 1.54 -1.12 -4.35
CA ARG A 42 2.03 -0.58 -3.08
C ARG A 42 1.57 -1.43 -1.89
N GLY A 43 0.32 -1.88 -1.88
CA GLY A 43 -0.20 -2.78 -0.86
C GLY A 43 0.54 -4.11 -0.79
N ALA A 44 0.93 -4.68 -1.93
CA ALA A 44 1.73 -5.91 -1.98
C ALA A 44 3.13 -5.72 -1.38
N LEU A 45 3.77 -4.57 -1.64
CA LEU A 45 5.07 -4.23 -1.06
C LEU A 45 4.97 -3.99 0.45
N LEU A 46 3.94 -3.28 0.91
CA LEU A 46 3.68 -3.07 2.34
C LEU A 46 3.43 -4.39 3.07
N LYS A 47 2.64 -5.30 2.46
CA LYS A 47 2.44 -6.65 3.01
C LYS A 47 3.77 -7.40 3.14
N ALA A 48 4.62 -7.37 2.12
CA ALA A 48 5.91 -8.05 2.13
C ALA A 48 6.90 -7.45 3.16
N HIS A 49 6.77 -6.16 3.48
CA HIS A 49 7.54 -5.51 4.55
C HIS A 49 7.07 -5.93 5.96
N CYS A 50 5.79 -6.29 6.10
CA CYS A 50 5.18 -6.71 7.36
C CYS A 50 5.33 -8.23 7.65
N GLU A 51 5.84 -9.03 6.71
CA GLU A 51 6.14 -10.48 6.88
C GLU A 51 7.53 -10.70 7.48
#